data_AF-A0A965F1A8-F1
#
_entry.id   AF-A0A965F1A8-F1
#
_cell.length_a   1.000
_cell.length_b   1.000
_cell.length_c   1.000
_cell.angle_alpha   90.00
_cell.angle_beta   90.00
_cell.angle_gamma   90.00
#
_symmetry.space_group_name_H-M   'P 1'
#
loop_
_entity.id
_entity.type
_entity.pdbx_description
1 polymer ?
#
loop_
_entity_poly.entity_id
_entity_poly.type
_entity_poly.pdbx_seq_one_letter_code
_entity_poly.pdbx_strand_id
1 'polypeptide(L)'
;MVVVNQLSFSETDFDDIVLIVNRVLEVGLTPYLVLHDEIGEPTGLISLDSKEVHDYSAPITSRYLADSELQSLVQEFASEYQEQLAAFESDSFAQGLMVPILPVMEAKLLGVTEIREYLAQIG
;
A
#
# COMPACT_ATOMS: atom_id res chain seq x y z
N MET A 1 -5.75 11.22 -1.84
CA MET A 1 -5.41 9.93 -1.18
C MET A 1 -6.69 9.29 -0.65
N VAL A 2 -6.79 7.97 -0.75
CA VAL A 2 -7.83 7.14 -0.15
C VAL A 2 -7.19 6.29 0.94
N VAL A 3 -7.83 6.19 2.10
CA VAL A 3 -7.38 5.33 3.20
C VAL A 3 -8.38 4.21 3.37
N VAL A 4 -7.90 2.97 3.35
CA VAL A 4 -8.71 1.76 3.49
C VAL A 4 -8.46 1.17 4.87
N ASN A 5 -9.51 1.06 5.69
CA ASN A 5 -9.48 0.46 7.02
C ASN A 5 -10.30 -0.84 7.03
N GLN A 6 -10.22 -1.61 8.11
CA GLN A 6 -10.81 -2.95 8.27
C GLN A 6 -10.17 -4.01 7.37
N LEU A 7 -8.85 -4.10 7.45
CA LEU A 7 -8.05 -5.11 6.75
C LEU A 7 -8.12 -6.52 7.40
N SER A 8 -8.92 -6.70 8.45
CA SER A 8 -9.07 -7.96 9.18
C SER A 8 -10.49 -8.50 9.07
N PHE A 9 -10.62 -9.81 8.85
CA PHE A 9 -11.87 -10.59 8.99
C PHE A 9 -13.10 -9.98 8.28
N SER A 10 -12.86 -9.30 7.17
CA SER A 10 -13.84 -8.63 6.33
C SER A 10 -14.23 -9.56 5.18
N GLU A 11 -15.49 -9.53 4.72
CA GLU A 11 -15.87 -10.21 3.46
C GLU A 11 -15.28 -9.50 2.22
N THR A 12 -14.69 -8.32 2.40
CA THR A 12 -14.11 -7.48 1.35
C THR A 12 -12.66 -7.16 1.70
N ASP A 13 -11.74 -7.68 0.91
CA ASP A 13 -10.30 -7.50 1.14
C ASP A 13 -9.80 -6.17 0.59
N PHE A 14 -8.57 -5.80 0.92
CA PHE A 14 -7.94 -4.56 0.43
C PHE A 14 -7.98 -4.45 -1.10
N ASP A 15 -7.74 -5.56 -1.81
CA ASP A 15 -7.71 -5.61 -3.27
C ASP A 15 -9.10 -5.34 -3.89
N ASP A 16 -10.18 -5.77 -3.23
CA ASP A 16 -11.55 -5.48 -3.68
C ASP A 16 -11.85 -3.97 -3.58
N ILE A 17 -11.39 -3.33 -2.50
CA ILE A 17 -11.55 -1.88 -2.33
C ILE A 17 -10.72 -1.13 -3.37
N VAL A 18 -9.49 -1.57 -3.65
CA VAL A 18 -8.66 -1.01 -4.72
C VAL A 18 -9.39 -1.10 -6.06
N LEU A 19 -10.01 -2.23 -6.37
CA LEU A 19 -10.80 -2.40 -7.60
C LEU A 19 -11.99 -1.43 -7.68
N ILE A 20 -12.71 -1.24 -6.57
CA ILE A 20 -13.82 -0.27 -6.50
C ILE A 20 -13.32 1.15 -6.70
N VAL A 21 -12.23 1.54 -6.02
CA VAL A 21 -11.65 2.87 -6.13
C VAL A 21 -11.19 3.14 -7.56
N ASN A 22 -10.50 2.19 -8.19
CA ASN A 22 -10.06 2.30 -9.57
C ASN A 22 -11.23 2.44 -10.54
N ARG A 23 -12.34 1.72 -10.31
CA ARG A 23 -13.56 1.86 -11.12
C ARG A 23 -14.25 3.21 -10.97
N VAL A 24 -14.13 3.87 -9.82
CA VAL A 24 -14.84 5.12 -9.51
C VAL A 24 -14.01 6.36 -9.85
N LEU A 25 -12.70 6.31 -9.58
CA LEU A 25 -11.81 7.47 -9.70
C LEU A 25 -10.90 7.41 -10.94
N GLU A 26 -10.66 6.23 -11.52
CA GLU A 26 -9.76 6.01 -12.68
C GLU A 26 -8.30 6.47 -12.49
N VAL A 27 -7.91 6.97 -11.30
CA VAL A 27 -6.57 7.50 -10.98
C VAL A 27 -5.98 6.94 -9.67
N GLY A 28 -6.50 5.79 -9.23
CA GLY A 28 -6.03 5.13 -8.01
C GLY A 28 -4.71 4.39 -8.23
N LEU A 29 -3.73 4.61 -7.35
CA LEU A 29 -2.52 3.79 -7.30
C LEU A 29 -2.40 3.10 -5.95
N THR A 30 -1.85 1.90 -5.98
CA THR A 30 -1.65 1.06 -4.80
C THR A 30 -0.15 0.90 -4.55
N PRO A 31 0.50 1.83 -3.82
CA PRO A 31 1.95 1.78 -3.59
C PRO A 31 2.39 0.65 -2.65
N TYR A 32 1.47 0.10 -1.84
CA TYR A 32 1.75 -0.99 -0.90
C TYR A 32 0.74 -2.11 -1.03
N LEU A 33 1.21 -3.36 -0.92
CA LEU A 33 0.36 -4.53 -0.72
C LEU A 33 0.37 -4.94 0.75
N VAL A 34 -0.74 -5.53 1.20
CA VAL A 34 -0.91 -6.01 2.57
C VAL A 34 -0.38 -7.43 2.68
N LEU A 35 0.54 -7.65 3.62
CA LEU A 35 1.01 -8.99 3.97
C LEU A 35 0.13 -9.55 5.10
N HIS A 36 -0.31 -10.79 4.93
CA HIS A 36 -1.11 -11.51 5.91
C HIS A 36 -0.30 -12.66 6.51
N ASP A 37 -0.56 -12.99 7.77
CA ASP A 37 -0.05 -14.22 8.39
C ASP A 37 -0.90 -15.45 8.02
N GLU A 38 -0.54 -16.60 8.59
CA GLU A 38 -1.21 -17.88 8.36
C GLU A 38 -2.69 -17.91 8.77
N ILE A 39 -3.14 -16.99 9.63
CA ILE A 39 -4.53 -16.90 10.06
C ILE A 39 -5.31 -15.81 9.30
N GLY A 40 -4.69 -15.18 8.31
CA GLY A 40 -5.29 -14.13 7.49
C GLY A 40 -5.28 -12.76 8.15
N GLU A 41 -4.49 -12.57 9.22
CA GLU A 41 -4.35 -11.28 9.89
C GLU A 41 -3.27 -10.45 9.20
N PRO A 42 -3.50 -9.15 8.93
CA PRO A 42 -2.51 -8.32 8.28
C PRO A 42 -1.36 -8.05 9.26
N THR A 43 -0.15 -8.35 8.83
CA THR A 43 1.07 -8.28 9.64
C THR A 43 2.08 -7.29 9.11
N GLY A 44 2.00 -6.91 7.84
CA GLY A 44 2.98 -6.04 7.22
C GLY A 44 2.48 -5.38 5.95
N LEU A 45 3.31 -4.47 5.43
CA LEU A 45 3.15 -3.87 4.12
C LEU A 45 4.39 -4.14 3.28
N ILE A 46 4.24 -4.34 1.99
CA ILE A 46 5.37 -4.37 1.05
C ILE A 46 5.25 -3.22 0.06
N SER A 47 6.30 -2.41 -0.04
CA SER A 47 6.42 -1.33 -1.01
C SER A 47 6.62 -1.89 -2.41
N LEU A 48 5.78 -1.50 -3.36
CA LEU A 48 5.93 -1.87 -4.76
C LEU A 48 7.05 -1.10 -5.46
N ASP A 49 7.48 0.03 -4.90
CA ASP A 49 8.59 0.84 -5.42
C ASP A 49 9.95 0.28 -4.97
N SER A 50 10.15 0.13 -3.66
CA SER A 50 11.44 -0.23 -3.08
C SER A 50 11.59 -1.72 -2.78
N LYS A 51 10.51 -2.50 -2.85
CA LYS A 51 10.45 -3.90 -2.40
C LYS A 51 10.79 -4.09 -0.92
N GLU A 52 10.72 -3.02 -0.14
CA GLU A 52 10.91 -3.06 1.30
C GLU A 52 9.64 -3.53 1.99
N VAL A 53 9.78 -4.46 2.94
CA VAL A 53 8.75 -4.90 3.86
C VAL A 53 8.79 -4.01 5.09
N HIS A 54 7.63 -3.47 5.43
CA HIS A 54 7.37 -2.78 6.68
C HIS A 54 6.59 -3.75 7.57
N ASP A 55 7.28 -4.38 8.52
CA ASP A 55 6.74 -5.40 9.40
C ASP A 55 6.15 -4.76 10.67
N TYR A 56 4.87 -5.04 10.89
CA TYR A 56 4.04 -4.58 11.99
C TYR A 56 3.58 -5.75 12.89
N SER A 57 4.17 -6.94 12.74
CA SER A 57 3.84 -8.13 13.53
C SER A 57 4.29 -8.01 15.00
N ALA A 58 5.28 -7.17 15.27
CA ALA A 58 5.83 -6.91 16.59
C ALA A 58 5.54 -5.48 17.07
N PRO A 59 5.65 -5.19 18.39
CA PRO A 59 5.47 -3.84 18.93
C PRO A 59 6.47 -2.80 18.40
N ILE A 60 7.61 -3.26 17.87
CA ILE A 60 8.61 -2.43 17.23
C ILE A 60 8.52 -2.71 15.74
N THR A 61 8.11 -1.71 14.97
CA THR A 61 8.09 -1.79 13.51
C THR A 61 9.51 -2.01 12.99
N SER A 62 9.68 -3.00 12.11
CA SER A 62 10.95 -3.24 11.42
C SER A 62 10.78 -3.03 9.92
N ARG A 63 11.85 -2.60 9.26
CA ARG A 63 11.90 -2.42 7.81
C ARG A 63 13.07 -3.20 7.24
N TYR A 64 12.81 -4.01 6.22
CA TYR A 64 13.84 -4.84 5.58
C TYR A 64 13.47 -5.15 4.13
N LEU A 65 14.46 -5.39 3.29
CA LEU A 65 14.22 -5.80 1.91
C LEU A 65 13.55 -7.18 1.87
N ALA A 66 12.49 -7.33 1.08
CA ALA A 66 11.85 -8.63 0.86
C ALA A 66 12.85 -9.68 0.39
N ASP A 67 12.64 -10.95 0.74
CA ASP A 67 13.42 -12.04 0.18
C ASP A 67 13.10 -12.27 -1.31
N SER A 68 13.87 -13.12 -1.99
CA SER A 68 13.69 -13.37 -3.42
C SER A 68 12.34 -13.99 -3.77
N GLU A 69 11.74 -14.76 -2.86
CA GLU A 69 10.46 -15.42 -3.09
C GLU A 69 9.34 -14.38 -3.09
N LEU A 70 9.29 -13.55 -2.05
CA LEU A 70 8.32 -12.48 -1.92
C LEU A 70 8.50 -11.43 -3.02
N GLN A 71 9.75 -11.05 -3.35
CA GLN A 71 10.03 -10.14 -4.46
C GLN A 71 9.46 -10.66 -5.79
N SER A 72 9.61 -11.97 -6.05
CA SER A 72 9.10 -12.60 -7.26
C SER A 72 7.57 -12.60 -7.28
N LEU A 73 6.93 -12.85 -6.13
CA LEU A 73 5.48 -12.82 -5.97
C LEU A 73 4.88 -11.45 -6.29
N VAL A 74 5.54 -10.37 -5.82
CA VAL A 74 5.06 -8.99 -6.03
C VAL A 74 5.62 -8.32 -7.29
N GLN A 75 6.30 -9.08 -8.16
CA GLN A 75 7.00 -8.49 -9.31
C GLN A 75 6.04 -7.89 -10.34
N GLU A 76 4.96 -8.61 -10.68
CA GLU A 76 3.96 -8.14 -11.63
C GLU A 76 3.28 -6.86 -11.14
N PHE A 77 2.78 -6.87 -9.90
CA PHE A 77 2.18 -5.70 -9.26
C PHE A 77 3.11 -4.48 -9.24
N ALA A 78 4.41 -4.68 -8.98
CA ALA A 78 5.36 -3.58 -9.02
C ALA A 78 5.62 -3.05 -10.42
N SER A 79 5.72 -3.93 -11.42
CA SER A 79 5.86 -3.51 -12.80
C SER A 79 4.65 -2.67 -13.23
N GLU A 80 3.44 -3.12 -12.91
CA GLU A 80 2.20 -2.38 -13.16
C GLU A 80 2.17 -1.04 -12.43
N TYR A 81 2.55 -1.03 -11.15
CA TYR A 81 2.63 0.20 -10.36
C TYR A 81 3.61 1.20 -10.97
N GLN A 82 4.79 0.76 -11.42
CA GLN A 82 5.78 1.64 -12.07
C GLN A 82 5.29 2.17 -13.41
N GLU A 83 4.60 1.36 -14.21
CA GLU A 83 3.99 1.81 -15.46
C GLU A 83 2.90 2.86 -15.22
N GLN A 84 2.04 2.66 -14.22
CA GLN A 84 1.04 3.64 -13.82
C GLN A 84 1.71 4.91 -13.30
N LEU A 85 2.70 4.77 -12.41
CA LEU A 85 3.42 5.91 -11.82
C LEU A 85 4.14 6.74 -12.88
N ALA A 86 4.71 6.12 -13.92
CA ALA A 86 5.36 6.80 -15.03
C ALA A 86 4.41 7.64 -15.89
N ALA A 87 3.10 7.40 -15.82
CA ALA A 87 2.09 8.23 -16.46
C ALA A 87 1.84 9.56 -15.72
N PHE A 88 2.36 9.68 -14.49
CA PHE A 88 2.19 10.86 -13.64
C PHE A 88 3.51 11.64 -13.51
N GLU A 89 3.42 12.97 -13.50
CA GLU A 89 4.53 13.84 -13.12
C GLU A 89 4.77 13.78 -11.60
N SER A 90 5.96 14.15 -11.14
CA SER A 90 6.37 13.98 -9.72
C SER A 90 5.52 14.78 -8.71
N ASP A 91 4.78 15.80 -9.15
CA ASP A 91 3.89 16.61 -8.31
C ASP A 91 2.40 16.28 -8.51
N SER A 92 2.07 15.27 -9.32
CA SER A 92 0.68 14.86 -9.61
C SER A 92 -0.12 14.55 -8.35
N PHE A 93 0.52 14.03 -7.31
CA PHE A 93 -0.15 13.79 -6.03
C PHE A 93 -0.56 15.11 -5.35
N ALA A 94 0.35 16.08 -5.27
CA ALA A 94 0.08 17.38 -4.66
C ALA A 94 -0.96 18.19 -5.45
N GLN A 95 -1.04 17.98 -6.76
CA GLN A 95 -2.07 18.58 -7.62
C GLN A 95 -3.41 17.83 -7.59
N GLY A 96 -3.51 16.68 -6.91
CA GLY A 96 -4.72 15.86 -6.84
C GLY A 96 -5.01 15.07 -8.13
N LEU A 97 -4.05 14.98 -9.05
CA LEU A 97 -4.13 14.21 -10.29
C LEU A 97 -3.79 12.73 -10.08
N MET A 98 -3.10 12.41 -8.98
CA MET A 98 -2.77 11.05 -8.56
C MET A 98 -3.38 10.78 -7.18
N VAL A 99 -4.05 9.62 -7.02
CA VAL A 99 -4.71 9.24 -5.77
C VAL A 99 -4.08 7.96 -5.22
N PRO A 100 -3.14 8.05 -4.26
CA PRO A 100 -2.62 6.87 -3.58
C PRO A 100 -3.72 6.26 -2.70
N ILE A 101 -3.82 4.94 -2.72
CA ILE A 101 -4.73 4.11 -1.92
C ILE A 101 -3.87 3.39 -0.87
N LEU A 102 -4.06 3.72 0.40
CA LEU A 102 -3.22 3.22 1.49
C LEU A 102 -4.03 2.34 2.45
N PRO A 103 -3.51 1.15 2.80
CA PRO A 103 -4.07 0.31 3.85
C PRO A 103 -3.74 0.88 5.23
N VAL A 104 -4.71 0.87 6.15
CA VAL A 104 -4.54 1.23 7.56
C VAL A 104 -5.16 0.21 8.49
N MET A 105 -4.46 -0.05 9.58
CA MET A 105 -5.02 -0.72 10.75
C MET A 105 -4.56 -0.04 12.03
N GLU A 106 -5.48 0.65 12.69
CA GLU A 106 -5.21 1.37 13.95
C GLU A 106 -4.70 0.43 15.05
N ALA A 107 -5.27 -0.78 15.15
CA ALA A 107 -4.91 -1.75 16.18
C ALA A 107 -3.41 -2.13 16.19
N LYS A 108 -2.76 -2.12 15.02
CA LYS A 108 -1.33 -2.42 14.84
C LYS A 108 -0.50 -1.19 14.44
N LEU A 109 -1.14 -0.01 14.34
CA LEU A 109 -0.57 1.21 13.75
C LEU A 109 0.01 1.01 12.34
N LEU A 110 -0.46 -0.01 11.63
CA LEU A 110 -0.07 -0.30 10.25
C LEU A 110 -0.61 0.77 9.32
N GLY A 111 0.21 1.23 8.37
CA GLY A 111 -0.16 2.26 7.41
C GLY A 111 -0.02 3.70 7.93
N VAL A 112 0.17 3.88 9.23
CA VAL A 112 0.23 5.23 9.85
C VAL A 112 1.49 5.97 9.43
N THR A 113 2.62 5.26 9.30
CA THR A 113 3.89 5.87 8.89
C THR A 113 3.83 6.29 7.42
N GLU A 114 3.30 5.43 6.57
CA GLU A 114 3.15 5.64 5.12
C GLU A 114 2.22 6.83 4.86
N ILE A 115 1.10 6.92 5.58
CA ILE A 115 0.21 8.09 5.52
C ILE A 115 0.97 9.37 5.88
N ARG A 116 1.79 9.36 6.93
CA ARG A 116 2.56 10.55 7.33
C ARG A 116 3.57 10.95 6.25
N GLU A 117 4.22 9.98 5.62
CA GLU A 117 5.15 10.21 4.51
C GLU A 117 4.43 10.86 3.30
N TYR A 118 3.22 10.42 2.96
CA TYR A 118 2.41 11.08 1.93
C TYR A 118 1.91 12.46 2.35
N LEU A 119 1.43 12.63 3.59
CA LEU A 119 0.96 13.93 4.08
C LEU A 119 2.07 14.99 4.08
N ALA A 120 3.33 14.59 4.31
CA ALA A 120 4.49 15.48 4.24
C ALA A 120 4.82 15.98 2.82
N GLN A 121 4.21 15.42 1.77
CA GLN A 121 4.40 15.87 0.38
C GLN A 121 3.40 16.96 -0.02
N ILE A 122 2.33 17.15 0.75
CA ILE A 122 1.27 18.13 0.48
C ILE A 122 1.22 19.28 1.49
N GLY A 123 2.18 19.32 2.43
CA GLY A 123 2.35 20.35 3.47
C GLY A 123 3.81 20.52 3.85
#